data_AF-A0A2E7TSY7-F1
#
_entry.id   AF-A0A2E7TSY7-F1
#
_cell.length_a   1.000
_cell.length_b   1.000
_cell.length_c   1.000
_cell.angle_alpha   90.00
_cell.angle_beta   90.00
_cell.angle_gamma   90.00
#
_symmetry.space_group_name_H-M   'P 1'
#
loop_
_entity.id
_entity.type
_entity.pdbx_description
1 polymer ?
#
loop_
_entity_poly.entity_id
_entity_poly.type
_entity_poly.pdbx_seq_one_letter_code
_entity_poly.pdbx_strand_id
1 'polypeptide(L)' 'MGERGALKHGSPEDRGSADRYYGRPYNPHWEWYSDHGCQRIDSEHMTVEEIAEYNKGYHGETGEKVWSDPEPQIEEY' A
#
# COMPACT_ATOMS: atom_id res chain seq x y z
N MET A 1 3.63 -24.70 -17.17
CA MET A 1 3.92 -23.36 -17.76
C MET A 1 4.00 -22.41 -16.59
N GLY A 2 5.16 -21.76 -16.43
CA GLY A 2 5.59 -21.16 -15.17
C GLY A 2 4.58 -20.19 -14.59
N GLU A 3 4.26 -20.40 -13.32
CA GLU A 3 3.69 -19.42 -12.40
C GLU A 3 4.70 -18.27 -12.31
N ARG A 4 4.65 -17.35 -13.28
CA ARG A 4 5.34 -16.07 -13.14
C ARG A 4 4.64 -15.41 -11.98
N GLY A 5 5.28 -15.46 -10.81
CA GLY A 5 4.95 -14.59 -9.70
C GLY A 5 4.85 -13.20 -10.29
N ALA A 6 3.61 -12.76 -10.51
CA ALA A 6 3.26 -11.37 -10.62
C ALA A 6 3.62 -10.83 -9.25
N LEU A 7 4.91 -10.55 -9.06
CA LEU A 7 5.40 -9.64 -8.06
C LEU A 7 4.38 -8.50 -8.09
N LYS A 8 3.60 -8.42 -7.02
CA LYS A 8 2.54 -7.45 -6.84
C LYS A 8 3.20 -6.08 -6.63
N HIS A 9 3.94 -5.59 -7.62
CA HIS A 9 4.44 -4.23 -7.62
C HIS A 9 3.28 -3.36 -8.13
N GLY A 10 2.71 -2.55 -7.26
CA GLY A 10 1.59 -1.67 -7.60
C GLY A 10 0.23 -2.10 -7.07
N SER A 11 0.16 -2.67 -5.87
CA SER A 11 -1.13 -2.71 -5.15
C SER A 11 -1.63 -1.27 -4.89
N PRO A 12 -2.97 -1.05 -4.85
CA PRO A 12 -3.53 0.27 -4.54
C PRO A 12 -3.00 0.83 -3.21
N GLU A 13 -2.77 -0.03 -2.21
CA GLU A 13 -2.16 0.33 -0.92
C GLU A 13 -0.74 0.91 -1.06
N ASP A 14 0.12 0.27 -1.85
CA ASP A 14 1.50 0.72 -2.10
C ASP A 14 1.50 2.10 -2.80
N ARG A 15 0.55 2.29 -3.73
CA ARG A 15 0.38 3.57 -4.41
C ARG A 15 -0.11 4.66 -3.45
N GLY A 16 -1.06 4.35 -2.58
CA GLY A 16 -1.54 5.25 -1.53
C GLY A 16 -0.44 5.68 -0.58
N SER A 17 0.37 4.74 -0.09
CA SER A 17 1.53 5.05 0.78
C SER A 17 2.57 5.89 0.03
N ALA A 18 2.87 5.58 -1.24
CA ALA A 18 3.78 6.39 -2.05
C ALA A 18 3.27 7.82 -2.26
N ASP A 19 2.00 8.01 -2.63
CA ASP A 19 1.41 9.35 -2.77
C ASP A 19 1.49 10.13 -1.45
N ARG A 20 1.25 9.48 -0.31
CA ARG A 20 1.41 10.07 1.02
C ARG A 20 2.86 10.43 1.34
N TYR A 21 3.80 9.52 1.09
CA TYR A 21 5.23 9.68 1.33
C TYR A 21 5.82 10.87 0.55
N TYR A 22 5.40 11.03 -0.71
CA TYR A 22 5.79 12.17 -1.54
C TYR A 22 4.95 13.43 -1.31
N GLY A 23 3.98 13.41 -0.38
CA GLY A 23 3.12 14.56 -0.07
C GLY A 23 2.18 14.96 -1.21
N ARG A 24 1.81 14.02 -2.07
CA ARG A 24 0.90 14.23 -3.21
C ARG A 24 -0.55 14.34 -2.71
N PRO A 25 -1.40 15.12 -3.41
CA PRO A 25 -2.82 15.19 -3.07
C PRO A 25 -3.48 13.82 -3.21
N TYR A 26 -4.46 13.53 -2.34
CA TYR A 26 -5.24 12.31 -2.38
C TYR A 26 -5.93 12.18 -3.74
N ASN A 27 -5.46 11.24 -4.55
CA ASN A 27 -5.99 10.96 -5.87
C ASN A 27 -5.99 9.44 -6.03
N PRO A 28 -7.13 8.75 -5.80
CA PRO A 28 -7.19 7.30 -5.92
C PRO A 28 -6.94 6.90 -7.38
N HIS A 29 -5.76 6.33 -7.62
CA HIS A 29 -5.40 5.77 -8.91
C HIS A 29 -4.39 4.66 -8.69
N TRP A 30 -4.35 3.71 -9.61
CA TRP A 30 -3.33 2.66 -9.60
C TRP A 30 -2.97 2.24 -11.02
N GLU A 31 -1.77 1.69 -11.18
CA GLU A 31 -1.22 1.27 -12.46
C GLU A 31 -1.22 -0.26 -12.51
N TRP A 32 -2.11 -0.82 -13.32
CA TRP A 32 -2.17 -2.25 -13.55
C TRP A 32 -1.21 -2.62 -14.69
N TYR A 33 -0.26 -3.49 -14.39
CA TYR A 33 0.62 -4.08 -15.41
C TYR A 33 0.00 -5.37 -15.93
N SER A 34 -0.45 -5.34 -17.17
CA SER A 34 -0.90 -6.50 -17.94
C SER A 34 0.24 -6.99 -18.85
N ASP A 35 0.13 -8.23 -19.35
CA ASP A 35 1.01 -8.74 -20.42
C ASP A 35 0.95 -7.84 -21.68
N HIS A 36 -0.14 -7.07 -21.82
CA HIS A 36 -0.36 -6.10 -22.89
C HIS A 36 0.13 -4.67 -22.61
N GLY A 37 0.73 -4.39 -21.45
CA GLY A 37 1.29 -3.06 -21.10
C GLY A 37 0.83 -2.53 -19.74
N CYS A 38 1.18 -1.27 -19.44
CA CYS A 38 0.68 -0.57 -18.26
C CYS A 38 -0.64 0.14 -18.57
N GLN A 39 -1.65 -0.12 -17.75
CA GLN A 39 -2.93 0.59 -17.80
C GLN A 39 -3.11 1.36 -16.48
N ARG A 40 -3.30 2.67 -16.59
CA ARG A 40 -3.71 3.49 -15.46
C ARG A 40 -5.21 3.31 -15.25
N ILE A 41 -5.60 2.97 -14.03
CA ILE A 41 -6.98 2.89 -13.58
C ILE A 41 -7.20 4.07 -12.64
N ASP A 42 -7.99 5.04 -13.09
CA ASP A 42 -8.42 6.18 -12.29
C ASP A 42 -9.57 5.78 -11.36
N SER A 43 -9.84 6.61 -10.35
CA SER A 43 -10.85 6.36 -9.31
C SER A 43 -12.23 5.98 -9.82
N GLU A 44 -12.61 6.44 -11.02
CA GLU A 44 -13.89 6.11 -11.67
C GLU A 44 -14.00 4.65 -12.09
N HIS A 45 -12.87 4.00 -12.30
CA HIS A 45 -12.76 2.60 -12.73
C HIS A 45 -12.29 1.67 -11.60
N MET A 46 -11.96 2.21 -10.43
CA MET A 46 -11.63 1.43 -9.24
C MET A 46 -12.91 0.93 -8.55
N THR A 47 -12.86 -0.29 -8.04
CA THR A 47 -13.87 -0.80 -7.13
C THR A 47 -13.72 -0.19 -5.73
N VAL A 48 -14.79 -0.29 -4.93
CA VAL A 48 -14.79 0.21 -3.54
C VAL A 48 -13.69 -0.43 -2.70
N GLU A 49 -13.38 -1.70 -2.95
CA GLU A 49 -12.31 -2.44 -2.24
C GLU A 49 -10.92 -1.89 -2.59
N GLU A 50 -10.66 -1.58 -3.87
CA GLU A 50 -9.38 -0.99 -4.31
C GLU A 50 -9.19 0.42 -3.76
N ILE A 51 -10.27 1.22 -3.70
CA ILE A 51 -10.24 2.55 -3.09
C ILE A 51 -9.97 2.43 -1.59
N ALA A 52 -10.55 1.44 -0.91
CA ALA A 52 -10.30 1.19 0.51
C ALA A 52 -8.83 0.78 0.76
N GLU A 53 -8.23 -0.04 -0.11
CA GLU A 53 -6.80 -0.35 -0.04
C GLU A 53 -5.92 0.89 -0.28
N TYR A 54 -6.22 1.70 -1.31
CA TYR A 54 -5.51 2.96 -1.53
C TYR A 54 -5.62 3.91 -0.34
N ASN A 55 -6.82 4.03 0.24
CA ASN A 55 -7.07 4.83 1.42
C ASN A 55 -6.27 4.30 2.62
N LYS A 56 -6.25 2.98 2.83
CA LYS A 56 -5.46 2.33 3.86
C LYS A 56 -3.96 2.60 3.70
N GLY A 57 -3.42 2.64 2.48
CA GLY A 57 -2.03 3.04 2.24
C GLY A 57 -1.79 4.53 2.49
N TYR A 58 -2.66 5.39 1.98
CA TYR A 58 -2.52 6.86 2.06
C TYR A 58 -2.73 7.41 3.48
N HIS A 59 -3.67 6.84 4.22
CA HIS A 59 -4.05 7.26 5.57
C HIS A 59 -3.49 6.34 6.67
N GLY A 60 -3.15 5.08 6.37
CA GLY A 60 -2.69 4.10 7.35
C GLY A 60 -1.25 4.32 7.83
N GLU A 61 -0.54 5.31 7.29
CA GLU A 61 0.74 5.76 7.84
C GLU A 61 0.56 6.73 9.02
N THR A 62 -0.35 6.42 9.95
CA THR A 62 -0.25 6.88 11.35
C THR A 62 0.35 5.77 12.20
N GLY A 63 1.60 5.42 11.89
CA GLY A 63 2.66 5.37 12.89
C GLY A 63 2.53 4.52 14.16
N GLU A 64 1.70 3.48 14.23
CA GLU A 64 1.88 2.45 15.27
C GLU A 64 2.74 1.30 14.76
N LYS A 65 3.94 1.65 14.26
CA LYS A 65 5.06 0.72 14.37
C LYS A 65 5.44 0.68 15.85
N VAL A 66 4.69 -0.09 16.63
CA VAL A 66 5.14 -0.51 17.96
C VAL A 66 6.35 -1.39 17.70
N TRP A 67 7.52 -0.77 17.66
CA TRP A 67 8.77 -1.45 17.93
C TRP A 67 8.71 -1.85 19.40
N SER A 68 7.94 -2.90 19.68
CA SER A 68 8.06 -3.64 20.93
C SER A 68 9.40 -4.35 20.83
N ASP A 69 10.48 -3.61 21.07
CA ASP A 69 11.62 -4.21 21.74
C ASP A 69 11.13 -4.46 23.16
N PRO A 70 10.80 -5.71 23.55
CA PRO A 70 10.42 -5.95 24.93
C PRO A 70 11.65 -5.64 25.76
N GLU A 71 11.62 -4.53 26.52
CA GLU A 71 12.64 -4.27 27.52
C GLU A 71 12.80 -5.54 28.37
N PRO A 72 14.03 -6.08 28.52
CA PRO A 72 14.24 -7.16 29.45
C PRO A 72 13.84 -6.63 30.82
N GLN A 73 12.77 -7.18 31.39
CA GLN A 73 12.38 -6.98 32.77
C GLN A 73 13.57 -7.42 33.63
N ILE A 74 14.38 -6.46 34.08
CA ILE A 74 15.32 -6.67 35.16
C ILE A 74 14.48 -6.85 36.43
N GLU A 75 14.11 -8.11 36.69
CA GLU A 75 13.49 -8.50 37.94
C GLU A 75 14.58 -8.46 39.01
N GLU A 76 14.74 -7.30 39.64
CA GLU A 76 15.46 -7.19 40.91
C GLU A 76 14.47 -7.51 42.04
N TYR A 77 14.43 -8.79 42.45
CA TYR A 77 14.20 -9.19 43.85
C TYR A 77 14.67 -10.64 44.12
#